data_AF-A0A9Q3L833-F1
#
_entry.id   AF-A0A9Q3L833-F1
#
_cell.length_a   1.000
_cell.length_b   1.000
_cell.length_c   1.000
_cell.angle_alpha   90.00
_cell.angle_beta   90.00
_cell.angle_gamma   90.00
#
_symmetry.space_group_name_H-M   'P 1'
#
loop_
_entity.id
_entity.type
_entity.pdbx_description
1 polymer ?
#
loop_
_entity_poly.entity_id
_entity_poly.type
_entity_poly.pdbx_seq_one_letter_code
_entity_poly.pdbx_strand_id
1 'polypeptide(L)' 'MLGTKLAFSTAYHPQTDGLAERKIKTMEDILRRFCAYGMEYKDHEGYTHEWVTLLPTVQLAYNTNQHSTTGKTPAVVEKG' A
#
# COMPACT_ATOMS: atom_id res chain seq x y z
N MET A 1 4.96 25.94 13.63
CA MET A 1 4.64 25.22 12.38
C MET A 1 5.92 24.57 11.89
N LEU A 2 5.96 23.25 11.67
CA LEU A 2 7.09 22.64 10.94
C LEU A 2 7.11 23.28 9.55
N GLY A 3 8.22 23.88 9.13
CA GLY A 3 8.36 24.66 7.89
C GLY A 3 8.23 23.87 6.59
N THR A 4 7.26 22.96 6.51
CA THR A 4 7.03 22.05 5.40
C THR A 4 6.39 22.81 4.25
N LYS A 5 7.08 22.82 3.10
CA LYS A 5 6.56 23.38 1.85
C LYS A 5 5.68 22.33 1.17
N LEU A 6 4.40 22.65 0.99
CA LEU A 6 3.46 21.77 0.27
C LEU A 6 3.78 21.80 -1.22
N ALA A 7 3.99 20.62 -1.81
CA ALA A 7 4.11 20.43 -3.24
C ALA A 7 2.84 19.70 -3.72
N PHE A 8 1.99 20.40 -4.46
CA PHE A 8 0.77 19.82 -5.02
C PHE A 8 1.06 19.21 -6.39
N SER A 9 0.51 18.03 -6.65
CA SER A 9 0.40 17.51 -8.01
C SER A 9 -0.61 18.35 -8.79
N THR A 10 -0.42 18.46 -10.11
CA THR A 10 -1.40 19.09 -10.99
C THR A 10 -2.59 18.14 -11.18
N ALA A 11 -3.80 18.69 -11.26
CA ALA A 11 -5.01 17.88 -11.45
C ALA A 11 -4.87 16.99 -12.70
N TYR A 12 -5.25 15.71 -12.60
CA TYR A 12 -5.15 14.71 -13.66
C TYR A 12 -3.72 14.45 -14.18
N HIS A 13 -2.69 14.76 -13.40
CA HIS A 13 -1.29 14.51 -13.76
C HIS A 13 -0.64 13.48 -12.82
N PRO A 14 -0.85 12.18 -13.05
CA PRO A 14 -0.32 11.10 -12.22
C PRO A 14 1.21 11.00 -12.24
N GLN A 15 1.89 11.68 -13.17
CA GLN A 15 3.35 11.61 -13.29
C GLN A 15 4.10 12.18 -12.08
N THR A 16 3.54 13.18 -11.38
CA THR A 16 4.20 13.81 -10.23
C THR A 16 4.08 12.97 -8.94
N ASP A 17 3.02 12.17 -8.82
CA ASP A 17 2.78 11.29 -7.66
C ASP A 17 2.84 9.79 -8.02
N GLY A 18 3.42 9.47 -9.19
CA GLY A 18 3.39 8.12 -9.77
C GLY A 18 4.12 7.06 -8.93
N LEU A 19 4.92 7.46 -7.95
CA LEU A 19 5.54 6.56 -6.97
C LEU A 19 4.52 6.14 -5.90
N ALA A 20 3.78 7.09 -5.34
CA ALA A 20 2.72 6.79 -4.39
C ALA A 20 1.58 6.04 -5.07
N GLU A 21 1.16 6.45 -6.27
CA GLU A 21 0.11 5.76 -7.03
C GLU A 21 0.46 4.31 -7.34
N ARG A 22 1.70 4.02 -7.78
CA ARG A 22 2.16 2.63 -8.00
C ARG A 22 2.17 1.80 -6.71
N LYS A 23 2.52 2.43 -5.58
CA LYS A 23 2.49 1.78 -4.28
C LYS A 23 1.05 1.45 -3.87
N ILE A 24 0.15 2.43 -3.95
CA ILE A 24 -1.28 2.28 -3.64
C ILE A 24 -1.89 1.17 -4.49
N LYS A 25 -1.68 1.20 -5.81
CA LYS A 25 -2.20 0.17 -6.72
C LYS A 25 -1.73 -1.25 -6.36
N THR A 26 -0.47 -1.40 -5.97
CA THR A 26 0.07 -2.70 -5.56
C THR A 26 -0.55 -3.20 -4.26
N MET A 27 -0.72 -2.31 -3.27
CA MET A 27 -1.37 -2.63 -2.00
C MET A 27 -2.86 -2.99 -2.21
N GLU A 28 -3.56 -2.26 -3.08
CA GLU A 28 -4.93 -2.55 -3.48
C GLU A 28 -5.08 -3.93 -4.14
N ASP A 29 -4.17 -4.29 -5.04
CA ASP A 29 -4.18 -5.61 -5.69
C ASP A 29 -3.98 -6.75 -4.68
N ILE A 30 -3.11 -6.54 -3.69
CA ILE A 30 -2.88 -7.50 -2.60
C ILE A 30 -4.15 -7.62 -1.75
N LEU A 31 -4.72 -6.50 -1.28
CA LEU A 31 -5.94 -6.47 -0.49
C LEU A 31 -7.11 -7.13 -1.24
N ARG A 32 -7.27 -6.83 -2.54
CA ARG A 32 -8.33 -7.39 -3.36
C ARG A 32 -8.21 -8.91 -3.46
N ARG A 33 -6.99 -9.47 -3.51
CA ARG A 33 -6.79 -10.92 -3.46
C ARG A 33 -7.18 -11.49 -2.09
N PHE A 34 -6.73 -10.88 -1.00
CA PHE A 34 -7.05 -11.39 0.34
C PHE A 34 -8.54 -11.28 0.68
N CYS A 35 -9.20 -10.20 0.24
CA CYS A 35 -10.64 -10.04 0.38
C CYS A 35 -11.39 -10.98 -0.57
N ALA A 36 -11.10 -11.00 -1.87
CA ALA A 36 -11.89 -11.77 -2.85
C ALA A 36 -11.73 -13.29 -2.74
N TYR A 37 -10.58 -13.80 -2.27
CA TYR A 37 -10.34 -15.24 -2.08
C TYR A 37 -10.76 -15.76 -0.71
N GLY A 38 -11.51 -14.99 0.07
CA GLY A 38 -12.23 -15.53 1.22
C GLY A 38 -11.35 -15.82 2.43
N MET A 39 -10.53 -14.85 2.87
CA MET A 39 -10.38 -14.72 4.32
C MET A 39 -11.71 -14.17 4.85
N GLU A 40 -12.69 -15.07 4.96
CA GLU A 40 -13.92 -14.87 5.70
C GLU A 40 -13.53 -14.63 7.17
N TYR A 41 -13.24 -13.39 7.53
CA TYR A 41 -13.11 -13.01 8.92
C TYR A 41 -14.52 -13.09 9.50
N LYS A 42 -14.77 -14.18 10.23
CA LYS A 42 -16.03 -14.37 10.93
C LYS A 42 -15.94 -13.57 12.23
N ASP A 43 -16.60 -12.43 12.26
CA ASP A 43 -16.88 -11.75 13.52
C ASP A 43 -18.27 -12.17 14.03
N HIS A 44 -18.76 -11.50 15.08
CA HIS A 44 -20.06 -11.79 15.68
C HIS A 44 -21.24 -11.35 14.80
N GLU A 45 -21.01 -10.57 13.74
CA GLU A 45 -22.02 -10.02 12.84
C GLU A 45 -22.07 -10.71 11.46
N GLY A 46 -21.03 -11.47 11.08
CA GLY A 46 -21.05 -12.32 9.88
C GLY A 46 -19.68 -12.50 9.23
N TYR A 47 -19.70 -12.76 7.92
CA TYR A 47 -18.48 -12.77 7.10
C TYR A 47 -18.10 -11.35 6.72
N THR A 48 -16.99 -10.87 7.27
CA THR A 48 -16.49 -9.53 6.99
C THR A 48 -15.27 -9.59 6.09
N HIS A 49 -15.27 -8.72 5.10
CA HIS A 49 -14.10 -8.44 4.26
C HIS A 49 -13.36 -7.25 4.89
N GLU A 50 -12.91 -7.40 6.14
CA GLU A 50 -12.32 -6.30 6.90
C GLU A 50 -10.89 -6.00 6.42
N TRP A 51 -10.78 -5.30 5.30
CA TRP A 51 -9.51 -4.86 4.71
C TRP A 51 -8.66 -4.02 5.67
N VAL A 52 -9.29 -3.34 6.65
CA VAL A 52 -8.63 -2.48 7.64
C VAL A 52 -7.66 -3.28 8.51
N THR A 53 -8.06 -4.48 8.95
CA THR A 53 -7.19 -5.36 9.76
C THR A 53 -6.02 -5.94 8.96
N LEU A 54 -6.18 -6.00 7.63
CA LEU A 54 -5.15 -6.47 6.71
C LEU A 54 -4.12 -5.40 6.36
N LEU A 55 -4.44 -4.11 6.53
CA LEU A 55 -3.55 -3.00 6.15
C LEU A 55 -2.14 -3.10 6.76
N PRO A 56 -1.94 -3.37 8.07
CA PRO A 56 -0.59 -3.46 8.63
C PRO A 56 0.22 -4.60 8.01
N THR A 57 -0.43 -5.74 7.78
CA THR A 57 0.19 -6.92 7.17
C THR A 57 0.57 -6.67 5.72
N VAL A 58 -0.32 -6.06 4.93
CA VAL A 58 -0.06 -5.72 3.53
C VAL A 58 1.06 -4.67 3.41
N GLN A 59 1.07 -3.67 4.30
CA GLN A 59 2.13 -2.67 4.35
C GLN A 59 3.48 -3.29 4.67
N LEU A 60 3.54 -4.18 5.66
CA LEU A 60 4.76 -4.91 6.01
C LEU A 60 5.24 -5.74 4.82
N ALA A 61 4.36 -6.57 4.24
CA ALA A 61 4.69 -7.43 3.12
C ALA A 61 5.26 -6.61 1.94
N TYR A 62 4.63 -5.49 1.59
CA TYR A 62 5.12 -4.59 0.54
C TYR A 62 6.51 -4.03 0.88
N ASN A 63 6.69 -3.49 2.09
CA ASN A 63 7.95 -2.86 2.51
C ASN A 63 9.13 -3.85 2.61
N THR A 64 8.85 -5.13 2.84
CA THR A 64 9.85 -6.20 2.96
C THR A 64 10.12 -6.95 1.67
N ASN A 65 9.30 -6.78 0.62
CA ASN A 65 9.49 -7.50 -0.62
C ASN A 65 10.54 -6.83 -1.50
N GLN A 66 11.39 -7.61 -2.16
CA GLN A 66 12.40 -7.06 -3.05
C GLN A 66 11.76 -6.63 -4.36
N HIS A 67 12.00 -5.38 -4.76
CA HIS A 67 11.58 -4.91 -6.06
C HIS A 67 12.58 -5.36 -7.11
N SER A 68 12.11 -6.00 -8.18
CA SER A 68 12.94 -6.54 -9.27
C SER A 68 13.80 -5.46 -9.95
N THR A 69 13.34 -4.21 -9.99
CA THR A 69 14.05 -3.09 -10.59
C THR A 69 15.21 -2.57 -9.75
N THR A 70 15.10 -2.60 -8.41
CA THR A 70 16.11 -2.05 -7.50
C THR A 70 16.94 -3.13 -6.80
N GLY A 71 16.51 -4.39 -6.84
CA GLY A 71 17.15 -5.51 -6.13
C GLY A 71 17.13 -5.37 -4.61
N LYS A 72 16.38 -4.41 -4.09
CA LYS A 72 16.32 -4.03 -2.67
C LYS A 72 14.86 -3.91 -2.24
N THR A 73 14.63 -4.05 -0.94
CA THR A 73 13.31 -3.83 -0.36
C THR A 73 13.05 -2.33 -0.20
N PRO A 74 11.81 -1.84 -0.33
CA PRO A 74 11.49 -0.43 -0.13
C PRO A 74 11.99 0.12 1.21
N ALA A 75 11.90 -0.66 2.29
CA ALA A 75 12.38 -0.26 3.61
C ALA A 75 13.90 0.02 3.68
N VAL A 76 14.70 -0.61 2.81
CA VAL A 76 16.15 -0.37 2.73
C VAL A 76 16.46 0.86 1.88
N VAL A 77 15.65 1.14 0.86
CA VAL A 77 15.83 2.31 -0.01
C VAL A 77 15.37 3.60 0.68
N GLU A 78 14.32 3.55 1.50
CA GLU A 78 13.79 4.72 2.22
C GLU A 78 14.63 5.11 3.47
N LYS A 79 15.49 4.20 3.95
CA LYS A 79 16.36 4.43 5.14
C LYS A 79 17.81 4.80 4.80
N GLY A 80 18.19 4.76 3.52
CA GLY A 80 19.53 5.13 3.05
C GLY A 80 19.62 6.61 2.72
#